data_AF-A0A6M5YPR0-F1
#
_entry.id   AF-A0A6M5YPR0-F1
#
_cell.length_a   1.000
_cell.length_b   1.000
_cell.length_c   1.000
_cell.angle_alpha   90.00
_cell.angle_beta   90.00
_cell.angle_gamma   90.00
#
_symmetry.space_group_name_H-M   'P 1'
#
loop_
_entity.id
_entity.type
_entity.pdbx_description
1 polymer ?
#
loop_
_entity_poly.entity_id
_entity_poly.type
_entity_poly.pdbx_seq_one_letter_code
_entity_poly.pdbx_strand_id
1 'polypeptide(L)' 'MLALALTVYEARDFSAMPILADALQDAGCDNTDVLDHCRDTALTHVRGCWVVDLVLDKF' A
#
# COMPACT_ATOMS: atom_id res chain seq x y z
N MET A 1 9.36 0.27 6.99
CA MET A 1 8.16 0.85 6.33
C MET A 1 8.50 1.63 5.06
N LEU A 2 9.30 2.70 5.12
CA LEU A 2 9.58 3.55 3.94
C LEU A 2 10.20 2.80 2.75
N ALA A 3 11.16 1.92 3.00
CA ALA A 3 11.88 1.24 1.93
C ALA A 3 10.95 0.38 1.04
N LEU A 4 9.99 -0.33 1.64
CA LEU A 4 9.06 -1.20 0.92
C LEU A 4 8.07 -0.38 0.08
N ALA A 5 7.52 0.70 0.64
CA ALA A 5 6.65 1.62 -0.07
C ALA A 5 7.39 2.32 -1.24
N LEU A 6 8.67 2.67 -1.05
CA LEU A 6 9.49 3.24 -2.11
C LEU A 6 9.73 2.23 -3.24
N THR A 7 10.01 0.97 -2.91
CA THR A 7 10.17 -0.10 -3.91
C THR A 7 8.90 -0.32 -4.71
N VAL A 8 7.73 -0.38 -4.08
CA VAL A 8 6.43 -0.47 -4.78
C VAL A 8 6.23 0.72 -5.73
N TYR A 9 6.54 1.93 -5.27
CA TYR A 9 6.34 3.17 -6.04
C TYR A 9 7.34 3.38 -7.19
N GLU A 10 8.61 3.01 -6.99
CA GLU A 10 9.70 3.17 -7.97
C GLU A 10 9.72 2.03 -8.99
N ALA A 11 9.53 0.78 -8.55
CA ALA A 11 9.50 -0.39 -9.44
C ALA A 11 8.20 -0.50 -10.25
N ARG A 12 7.14 0.25 -9.85
CA ARG A 12 5.76 0.06 -10.33
C ARG A 12 5.27 -1.38 -10.12
N ASP A 13 5.89 -2.09 -9.20
CA ASP A 13 5.55 -3.46 -8.86
C ASP A 13 4.64 -3.43 -7.63
N PHE A 14 3.35 -3.35 -7.92
CA PHE A 14 2.31 -3.37 -6.90
C PHE A 14 1.94 -4.80 -6.46
N SER A 15 2.67 -5.83 -6.89
CA SER A 15 2.47 -7.19 -6.40
C SER A 15 2.73 -7.32 -4.88
N ALA A 16 3.47 -6.38 -4.29
CA ALA A 16 3.72 -6.31 -2.84
C ALA A 16 2.65 -5.53 -2.06
N MET A 17 1.53 -5.13 -2.67
CA MET A 17 0.44 -4.45 -1.97
C MET A 17 -0.16 -5.26 -0.81
N PRO A 18 -0.38 -6.59 -0.93
CA PRO A 18 -0.82 -7.39 0.22
C PRO A 18 0.18 -7.38 1.37
N ILE A 19 1.48 -7.36 1.07
CA ILE A 19 2.56 -7.29 2.07
C ILE A 19 2.56 -5.92 2.76
N LEU A 20 2.26 -4.84 2.02
CA LEU A 20 2.07 -3.51 2.59
C LEU A 20 0.87 -3.49 3.55
N ALA A 21 -0.23 -4.18 3.21
CA ALA A 21 -1.39 -4.31 4.10
C ALA A 21 -1.00 -4.93 5.44
N ASP A 22 -0.28 -6.04 5.41
CA ASP A 22 0.14 -6.75 6.62
C ASP A 22 1.10 -5.89 7.45
N ALA A 23 2.05 -5.21 6.80
CA ALA A 23 2.94 -4.27 7.49
C ALA A 23 2.17 -3.12 8.14
N LEU A 24 1.17 -2.54 7.45
CA LEU A 24 0.32 -1.49 8.01
C LEU A 24 -0.45 -1.98 9.23
N GLN A 25 -1.02 -3.19 9.14
CA GLN A 25 -1.75 -3.79 10.25
C GLN A 25 -0.83 -4.04 11.47
N ASP A 26 0.38 -4.55 11.24
CA ASP A 26 1.40 -4.75 12.29
C ASP A 26 1.85 -3.42 12.93
N ALA A 27 1.84 -2.33 12.18
CA ALA A 27 2.12 -0.99 12.71
C ALA A 27 0.92 -0.35 13.44
N GLY A 28 -0.20 -1.05 13.56
CA GLY A 28 -1.40 -0.60 14.27
C GLY A 28 -2.44 0.10 13.38
N CYS A 29 -2.34 0.00 12.06
CA CYS A 29 -3.41 0.44 11.18
C CYS A 29 -4.61 -0.52 11.30
N ASP A 30 -5.73 -0.02 11.77
CA ASP A 30 -7.00 -0.74 11.93
C ASP A 30 -8.05 -0.32 10.91
N ASN A 31 -7.71 0.56 9.98
CA ASN A 31 -8.61 1.03 8.93
C ASN A 31 -8.85 -0.09 7.91
N THR A 32 -10.02 -0.72 8.00
CA THR A 32 -10.45 -1.81 7.10
C THR A 32 -10.44 -1.42 5.64
N ASP A 33 -10.82 -0.19 5.27
CA ASP A 33 -10.85 0.24 3.86
C ASP A 33 -9.43 0.28 3.26
N VAL A 34 -8.44 0.68 4.07
CA VAL A 34 -7.02 0.72 3.68
C VAL A 34 -6.47 -0.70 3.53
N LEU A 35 -6.76 -1.57 4.50
CA LEU A 35 -6.27 -2.96 4.50
C LEU A 35 -6.91 -3.79 3.37
N ASP A 36 -8.22 -3.65 3.18
CA ASP A 36 -8.96 -4.38 2.15
C ASP A 36 -8.53 -3.91 0.75
N HIS A 37 -8.34 -2.60 0.54
CA HIS A 37 -7.81 -2.09 -0.72
C HIS A 37 -6.43 -2.67 -1.06
N CYS A 38 -5.53 -2.77 -0.08
CA CYS A 38 -4.19 -3.35 -0.31
C CYS A 38 -4.21 -4.88 -0.51
N ARG A 39 -5.23 -5.58 0.00
CA ARG A 39 -5.38 -7.03 -0.12
C ARG A 39 -6.18 -7.45 -1.35
N ASP A 40 -6.88 -6.53 -2.00
CA ASP A 40 -7.65 -6.81 -3.19
C ASP A 40 -6.73 -7.06 -4.39
N THR A 41 -6.49 -8.35 -4.66
CA THR A 41 -5.67 -8.81 -5.79
C THR A 41 -6.38 -8.71 -7.14
N ALA A 42 -7.69 -8.43 -7.16
CA ALA A 42 -8.42 -8.16 -8.39
C ALA A 42 -8.27 -6.70 -8.85
N LEU A 43 -7.92 -5.79 -7.94
CA LEU A 43 -7.63 -4.39 -8.27
C LEU A 43 -6.24 -4.25 -8.88
N THR A 44 -6.16 -3.55 -10.01
CA THR A 44 -4.88 -3.14 -10.58
C THR A 44 -4.46 -1.81 -9.95
N HIS A 45 -3.43 -1.86 -9.09
CA HIS A 45 -2.85 -0.64 -8.54
C HIS A 45 -1.94 0.05 -9.56
N VAL A 46 -1.95 1.38 -9.53
CA VAL A 46 -1.18 2.26 -10.41
C VAL A 46 -0.60 3.43 -9.61
N ARG A 47 0.29 4.23 -10.22
CA ARG A 47 0.71 5.52 -9.61
C ARG A 47 -0.52 6.42 -9.43
N GLY A 48 -0.70 6.96 -8.23
CA GLY A 48 -1.94 7.63 -7.80
C GLY A 48 -2.88 6.73 -6.99
N CYS A 49 -2.42 5.54 -6.56
CA CYS A 49 -3.12 4.73 -5.58
C CYS A 49 -3.24 5.51 -4.27
N TRP A 50 -4.48 5.83 -3.90
CA TRP A 50 -4.78 6.68 -2.75
C TRP A 50 -4.16 6.16 -1.44
N VAL A 51 -4.07 4.83 -1.25
CA VAL A 51 -3.41 4.26 -0.06
C VAL A 51 -1.92 4.52 -0.05
N VAL A 52 -1.24 4.36 -1.19
CA VAL A 52 0.21 4.58 -1.29
C VAL A 52 0.54 6.05 -1.07
N ASP A 53 -0.26 6.96 -1.63
CA ASP A 53 -0.08 8.41 -1.45
C ASP A 53 -0.34 8.84 0.01
N LEU A 54 -1.35 8.25 0.66
CA LEU A 54 -1.66 8.47 2.08
C LEU A 54 -0.57 7.95 3.03
N VAL A 55 0.03 6.79 2.73
CA VAL A 55 1.14 6.22 3.51
C VAL A 55 2.44 7.00 3.31
N LEU A 56 2.63 7.60 2.14
CA LEU A 56 3.83 8.39 1.81
C LEU A 56 3.72 9.87 2.22
N ASP A 57 2.61 10.30 2.81
CA ASP A 57 2.29 11.70 3.14
C ASP A 57 2.50 12.64 1.94
N LYS A 58 2.18 12.14 0.74
CA LYS A 58 2.27 12.88 -0.52
C LYS A 58 0.90 13.43 -0.88
N PHE A 59 0.52 14.51 -0.21
CA PHE A 59 -0.59 15.37 -0.61
C PHE A 59 -0.10 16.56 -1.45
#